data_AF-A0A284RA00-F1
#
_entry.id   AF-A0A284RA00-F1
#
_cell.length_a   1.000
_cell.length_b   1.000
_cell.length_c   1.000
_cell.angle_alpha   90.00
_cell.angle_beta   90.00
_cell.angle_gamma   90.00
#
_symmetry.space_group_name_H-M   'P 1'
#
loop_
_entity.id
_entity.type
_entity.pdbx_description
1 polymer ?
#
loop_
_entity_poly.entity_id
_entity_poly.type
_entity_poly.pdbx_seq_one_letter_code
_entity_poly.pdbx_strand_id
1 'polypeptide(L)'
;MDDSVNGCSLKTEINLQAAKAIRPELFMLETDAPWCTMTSTHASKPHLDTLPASLRPLYFPPATKPEQFLYGRPVKGRNEPCAIGGVAWVIHKLNSVPFEKVTEKAWKNTVELFGLEELK
;
A
#
# COMPACT_ATOMS: atom_id res chain seq x y z
N MET A 1 -6.34 -9.90 16.70
CA MET A 1 -5.01 -9.58 16.13
C MET A 1 -5.31 -9.10 14.74
N ASP A 2 -5.11 -7.81 14.54
CA ASP A 2 -5.46 -7.11 13.30
C ASP A 2 -4.21 -7.05 12.45
N ASP A 3 -4.30 -7.57 11.22
CA ASP A 3 -3.14 -7.73 10.34
C ASP A 3 -3.09 -6.55 9.36
N SER A 4 -2.22 -5.58 9.65
CA SER A 4 -1.94 -4.44 8.77
C SER A 4 -0.87 -4.82 7.73
N VAL A 5 -1.15 -4.55 6.45
CA VAL A 5 -0.23 -4.84 5.36
C VAL A 5 0.49 -3.57 4.91
N ASN A 6 1.81 -3.67 4.77
CA ASN A 6 2.67 -2.63 4.19
C ASN A 6 3.60 -3.22 3.11
N GLY A 7 4.51 -2.41 2.56
CA GLY A 7 5.43 -2.87 1.53
C GLY A 7 6.46 -3.92 1.98
N CYS A 8 6.74 -4.04 3.29
CA CYS A 8 7.56 -5.12 3.84
C CYS A 8 6.81 -6.45 3.86
N SER A 9 5.49 -6.42 4.09
CA SER A 9 4.59 -7.58 4.03
C SER A 9 4.38 -8.12 2.61
N LEU A 10 5.05 -7.55 1.59
CA LEU A 10 4.89 -7.89 0.17
C LEU A 10 6.23 -8.14 -0.55
N LYS A 11 7.31 -8.39 0.21
CA LYS A 11 8.69 -8.51 -0.32
C LYS A 11 8.91 -9.80 -1.12
N THR A 12 8.44 -10.93 -0.61
CA THR A 12 8.70 -12.27 -1.17
C THR A 12 7.40 -12.96 -1.54
N GLU A 13 7.47 -14.02 -2.35
CA GLU A 13 6.29 -14.80 -2.72
C GLU A 13 5.57 -15.38 -1.48
N ILE A 14 6.33 -15.83 -0.48
CA ILE A 14 5.77 -16.30 0.80
C ILE A 14 4.99 -15.17 1.49
N ASN A 15 5.50 -13.94 1.44
CA ASN A 15 4.78 -12.80 2.00
C ASN A 15 3.48 -12.52 1.24
N LEU A 16 3.47 -12.63 -0.09
CA LEU A 16 2.26 -12.46 -0.90
C LEU A 16 1.20 -13.53 -0.58
N GLN A 17 1.61 -14.79 -0.41
CA GLN A 17 0.69 -15.86 0.00
C GLN A 17 0.12 -15.62 1.40
N ALA A 18 0.96 -15.18 2.35
CA ALA A 18 0.50 -14.81 3.68
C ALA A 18 -0.49 -13.63 3.63
N ALA A 19 -0.19 -12.58 2.87
CA ALA A 19 -1.07 -11.42 2.72
C ALA A 19 -2.40 -11.77 2.05
N LYS A 20 -2.39 -12.72 1.11
CA LYS A 20 -3.61 -13.25 0.45
C LYS A 20 -4.49 -14.08 1.40
N ALA A 21 -3.89 -14.71 2.42
CA ALA A 21 -4.61 -15.55 3.38
C ALA A 21 -5.27 -14.73 4.52
N ILE A 22 -4.98 -13.43 4.63
CA ILE A 22 -5.58 -12.57 5.64
C ILE A 22 -7.10 -12.50 5.42
N ARG A 23 -7.85 -12.65 6.51
CA ARG A 23 -9.30 -12.58 6.48
C ARG A 23 -9.76 -11.14 6.17
N PRO A 24 -10.65 -10.92 5.19
CA PRO A 24 -11.04 -9.57 4.77
C PRO A 24 -11.58 -8.68 5.90
N GLU A 25 -12.19 -9.25 6.93
CA GLU A 25 -12.73 -8.53 8.08
C GLU A 25 -11.69 -8.01 9.07
N LEU A 26 -10.45 -8.50 9.04
CA LEU A 26 -9.35 -8.05 9.90
C LEU A 26 -8.22 -7.35 9.14
N PHE A 27 -8.36 -7.21 7.83
CA PHE A 27 -7.34 -6.62 6.97
C PHE A 27 -7.32 -5.09 7.08
N MET A 28 -6.13 -4.52 7.26
CA MET A 28 -5.88 -3.08 7.17
C MET A 28 -4.66 -2.80 6.27
N LEU A 29 -4.48 -1.53 5.95
CA LEU A 29 -3.40 -1.04 5.09
C LEU A 29 -2.58 0.03 5.82
N GLU A 30 -1.28 -0.02 5.65
CA GLU A 30 -0.37 1.03 6.10
C GLU A 30 0.84 1.13 5.17
N THR A 31 1.66 2.16 5.35
CA THR A 31 2.92 2.31 4.59
C THR A 31 4.15 2.05 5.43
N ASP A 32 4.04 2.17 6.76
CA ASP A 32 5.16 2.25 7.70
C ASP A 32 6.21 3.29 7.26
N ALA A 33 5.78 4.39 6.63
CA ALA A 33 6.67 5.45 6.18
C ALA A 33 7.45 6.04 7.38
N PRO A 34 8.78 6.26 7.25
CA PRO A 34 9.57 6.32 6.02
C PRO A 34 10.09 4.97 5.48
N TRP A 35 9.76 3.86 6.14
CA TRP A 35 10.23 2.51 5.84
C TRP A 35 9.33 1.79 4.82
N CYS A 36 9.61 0.50 4.62
CA CYS A 36 8.79 -0.40 3.81
C CYS A 36 8.46 0.07 2.38
N THR A 37 9.40 0.78 1.74
CA THR A 37 9.31 1.12 0.31
C THR A 37 9.13 -0.16 -0.52
N MET A 38 8.16 -0.18 -1.43
CA MET A 38 8.03 -1.25 -2.42
C MET A 38 9.03 -1.01 -3.55
N THR A 39 10.03 -1.89 -3.68
CA THR A 39 11.15 -1.72 -4.62
C THR A 39 11.00 -2.61 -5.85
N SER A 40 11.88 -2.41 -6.85
CA SER A 40 11.89 -3.22 -8.08
C SER A 40 12.27 -4.69 -7.86
N THR A 41 12.87 -5.03 -6.73
CA THR A 41 13.28 -6.42 -6.41
C THR A 41 12.22 -7.18 -5.62
N HIS A 42 11.14 -6.54 -5.19
CA HIS A 42 10.09 -7.20 -4.43
C HIS A 42 9.18 -8.03 -5.34
N ALA A 43 8.66 -9.13 -4.80
CA ALA A 43 7.65 -9.96 -5.46
C ALA A 43 6.36 -9.17 -5.79
N SER A 44 6.09 -8.06 -5.11
CA SER A 44 4.97 -7.17 -5.44
C SER A 44 5.13 -6.38 -6.74
N LYS A 45 6.36 -6.27 -7.29
CA LYS A 45 6.67 -5.42 -8.45
C LYS A 45 5.83 -5.75 -9.69
N PRO A 46 5.64 -7.01 -10.11
CA PRO A 46 4.80 -7.34 -11.27
C PRO A 46 3.35 -6.89 -11.09
N HIS A 47 2.82 -6.93 -9.86
CA HIS A 47 1.48 -6.43 -9.58
C HIS A 47 1.40 -4.91 -9.71
N LEU A 48 2.41 -4.19 -9.19
CA LEU A 48 2.51 -2.72 -9.28
C LEU A 48 2.72 -2.22 -10.72
N ASP A 49 3.27 -3.04 -11.60
CA ASP A 49 3.43 -2.68 -13.02
C ASP A 49 2.11 -2.68 -13.79
N THR A 50 1.07 -3.30 -13.23
CA THR A 50 -0.30 -3.24 -13.78
C THR A 50 -1.07 -2.00 -13.33
N LEU A 51 -0.48 -1.13 -12.50
CA LEU A 51 -1.11 0.09 -12.03
C LEU A 51 -1.34 1.07 -13.21
N PRO A 52 -2.59 1.55 -13.43
CA PRO A 52 -2.89 2.50 -14.49
C PRO A 52 -2.02 3.76 -14.43
N ALA A 53 -1.66 4.29 -15.61
CA ALA A 53 -0.87 5.51 -15.73
C ALA A 53 -1.53 6.73 -15.05
N SER A 54 -2.86 6.74 -14.93
CA SER A 54 -3.61 7.77 -14.21
C SER A 54 -3.43 7.71 -12.68
N LEU A 55 -3.24 6.52 -12.11
CA LEU A 55 -3.09 6.33 -10.66
C LEU A 55 -1.63 6.37 -10.21
N ARG A 56 -0.69 6.03 -11.09
CA ARG A 56 0.73 5.94 -10.75
C ARG A 56 1.33 7.23 -10.16
N PRO A 57 1.05 8.43 -10.70
CA PRO A 57 1.56 9.68 -10.13
C PRO A 57 0.95 10.00 -8.76
N LEU A 58 -0.26 9.50 -8.45
CA LEU A 58 -0.91 9.72 -7.16
C LEU A 58 -0.21 8.93 -6.04
N TYR A 59 0.19 7.68 -6.32
CA TYR A 59 0.79 6.81 -5.30
C TYR A 59 2.31 6.82 -5.31
N PHE A 60 2.92 7.01 -6.47
CA PHE A 60 4.38 7.03 -6.67
C PHE A 60 4.81 8.26 -7.48
N PRO A 61 4.66 9.48 -6.92
CA PRO A 61 5.12 10.69 -7.60
C PRO A 61 6.64 10.66 -7.84
N PRO A 62 7.13 11.35 -8.89
CA PRO A 62 8.56 11.40 -9.17
C PRO A 62 9.36 11.97 -7.98
N ALA A 63 10.28 11.17 -7.47
CA ALA A 63 11.11 11.51 -6.31
C ALA A 63 12.42 12.20 -6.72
N THR A 64 12.88 13.15 -5.91
CA THR A 64 14.20 13.78 -6.05
C THR A 64 15.26 13.00 -5.27
N LYS A 65 16.54 13.20 -5.59
CA LYS A 65 17.63 12.65 -4.76
C LYS A 65 17.69 13.39 -3.42
N PRO A 66 18.14 12.75 -2.32
CA PRO A 66 18.25 13.40 -1.01
C PRO A 66 19.06 14.71 -1.03
N GLU A 67 20.13 14.77 -1.83
CA GLU A 67 21.02 15.93 -1.94
C GLU A 67 20.41 17.06 -2.80
N GLN A 68 19.27 16.79 -3.44
CA GLN A 68 18.53 17.70 -4.32
C GLN A 68 17.07 17.79 -3.87
N PHE A 69 16.85 17.88 -2.55
CA PHE A 69 15.51 18.03 -1.98
C PHE A 69 14.75 19.20 -2.61
N LEU A 70 13.50 18.94 -3.00
CA LEU A 70 12.58 19.94 -3.51
C LEU A 70 11.27 19.86 -2.73
N TYR A 71 10.83 20.98 -2.16
CA TYR A 71 9.55 21.05 -1.45
C TYR A 71 8.41 20.61 -2.37
N GLY A 72 7.47 19.82 -1.84
CA GLY A 72 6.37 19.24 -2.61
C GLY A 72 6.75 18.05 -3.51
N ARG A 73 7.98 17.52 -3.40
CA ARG A 73 8.40 16.28 -4.06
C ARG A 73 8.85 15.23 -3.05
N PRO A 74 8.60 13.93 -3.32
CA PRO A 74 9.16 12.86 -2.52
C PRO A 74 10.68 12.78 -2.61
N VAL A 75 11.31 12.13 -1.64
CA VAL A 75 12.75 11.86 -1.62
C VAL A 75 13.02 10.40 -1.93
N LYS A 76 13.94 10.12 -2.86
CA LYS A 76 14.32 8.76 -3.24
C LYS A 76 14.86 8.01 -2.02
N GLY A 77 14.27 6.85 -1.73
CA GLY A 77 14.62 6.02 -0.58
C GLY A 77 13.83 6.34 0.70
N ARG A 78 12.94 7.34 0.69
CA ARG A 78 12.02 7.66 1.78
C ARG A 78 10.59 7.34 1.34
N ASN A 79 9.97 6.33 1.95
CA ASN A 79 8.56 6.02 1.67
C ASN A 79 7.65 7.13 2.19
N GLU A 80 6.45 7.26 1.62
CA GLU A 80 5.48 8.30 2.00
C GLU A 80 4.06 7.71 2.14
N PRO A 81 3.19 8.35 2.96
CA PRO A 81 1.80 7.90 3.12
C PRO A 81 1.02 7.78 1.79
N CYS A 82 1.34 8.59 0.78
CA CYS A 82 0.69 8.51 -0.53
C CYS A 82 0.84 7.14 -1.21
N ALA A 83 1.87 6.36 -0.85
CA ALA A 83 2.11 5.02 -1.39
C ALA A 83 1.07 3.97 -0.94
N ILE A 84 0.17 4.30 -0.01
CA ILE A 84 -0.84 3.36 0.51
C ILE A 84 -1.74 2.77 -0.59
N GLY A 85 -2.06 3.56 -1.62
CA GLY A 85 -2.82 3.09 -2.77
C GLY A 85 -2.09 2.02 -3.59
N GLY A 86 -0.75 2.03 -3.57
CA GLY A 86 0.07 0.98 -4.15
C GLY A 86 0.00 -0.33 -3.35
N VAL A 87 -0.06 -0.26 -2.02
CA VAL A 87 -0.22 -1.45 -1.16
C VAL A 87 -1.59 -2.08 -1.41
N ALA A 88 -2.64 -1.25 -1.41
CA ALA A 88 -3.99 -1.66 -1.82
C ALA A 88 -3.98 -2.28 -3.24
N TRP A 89 -3.19 -1.69 -4.16
CA TRP A 89 -3.06 -2.18 -5.53
C TRP A 89 -2.53 -3.61 -5.59
N VAL A 90 -1.57 -3.96 -4.74
CA VAL A 90 -1.05 -5.33 -4.72
C VAL A 90 -2.11 -6.29 -4.18
N ILE A 91 -2.81 -5.91 -3.11
CA ILE A 91 -3.80 -6.77 -2.45
C ILE A 91 -4.99 -7.11 -3.35
N HIS A 92 -5.54 -6.16 -4.11
CA HIS A 92 -6.63 -6.50 -5.04
C HIS A 92 -6.16 -7.44 -6.16
N LYS A 93 -4.92 -7.28 -6.66
CA LYS A 93 -4.35 -8.18 -7.66
C LYS A 93 -4.16 -9.60 -7.14
N LEU A 94 -3.76 -9.77 -5.88
CA LEU A 94 -3.58 -11.09 -5.26
C LEU A 94 -4.91 -11.82 -5.05
N ASN A 95 -5.96 -11.07 -4.69
CA ASN A 95 -7.28 -11.58 -4.35
C ASN A 95 -8.26 -11.63 -5.54
N SER A 96 -7.89 -11.07 -6.69
CA SER A 96 -8.76 -10.96 -7.87
C SER A 96 -10.12 -10.31 -7.58
N VAL A 97 -10.10 -9.29 -6.73
CA VAL A 97 -11.29 -8.50 -6.34
C VAL A 97 -11.17 -7.08 -6.90
N PRO A 98 -12.29 -6.35 -7.09
CA PRO A 98 -12.25 -4.94 -7.46
C PRO A 98 -11.44 -4.11 -6.47
N PHE A 99 -10.65 -3.15 -6.97
CA PHE A 99 -9.80 -2.28 -6.15
C PHE A 99 -10.62 -1.52 -5.10
N GLU A 100 -11.79 -1.03 -5.50
CA GLU A 100 -12.73 -0.27 -4.66
C GLU A 100 -13.23 -1.10 -3.48
N LYS A 101 -13.47 -2.42 -3.69
CA LYS A 101 -13.89 -3.31 -2.61
C LYS A 101 -12.80 -3.50 -1.57
N VAL A 102 -11.54 -3.57 -1.99
CA VAL A 102 -10.39 -3.66 -1.06
C VAL A 102 -10.25 -2.39 -0.25
N THR A 103 -10.29 -1.23 -0.91
CA THR A 103 -10.13 0.06 -0.24
C THR A 103 -11.29 0.36 0.71
N GLU A 104 -12.52 0.09 0.31
CA GLU A 104 -13.70 0.29 1.16
C GLU A 104 -13.68 -0.64 2.37
N LYS A 105 -13.28 -1.92 2.18
CA LYS A 105 -13.21 -2.86 3.29
C LYS A 105 -12.10 -2.49 4.29
N ALA A 106 -10.91 -2.15 3.79
CA ALA A 106 -9.81 -1.67 4.63
C ALA A 106 -10.22 -0.42 5.42
N TRP A 107 -10.85 0.56 4.76
CA TRP A 107 -11.35 1.78 5.40
C TRP A 107 -12.33 1.48 6.54
N LYS A 108 -13.35 0.66 6.28
CA LYS A 108 -14.35 0.28 7.29
C LYS A 108 -13.72 -0.41 8.49
N ASN A 109 -12.83 -1.37 8.25
CA ASN A 109 -12.13 -2.07 9.33
C ASN A 109 -11.28 -1.09 10.17
N THR A 110 -10.57 -0.16 9.53
CA THR A 110 -9.76 0.86 10.21
C THR A 110 -10.62 1.83 11.02
N VAL A 111 -11.71 2.36 10.46
CA VAL A 111 -12.64 3.27 11.15
C VAL A 111 -13.27 2.59 12.38
N GLU A 112 -13.67 1.32 12.25
CA GLU A 112 -14.22 0.53 13.35
C GLU A 112 -13.17 0.29 14.44
N LEU A 113 -11.97 -0.18 14.07
CA LEU A 113 -10.91 -0.52 15.03
C LEU A 113 -10.44 0.69 15.84
N PHE A 114 -10.23 1.83 15.18
CA PHE A 114 -9.74 3.05 15.84
C PHE A 114 -10.85 3.91 16.44
N GLY A 115 -12.12 3.51 16.28
CA GLY A 115 -13.26 4.23 16.87
C GLY A 115 -13.44 5.64 16.30
N LEU A 116 -13.24 5.83 14.99
CA LEU A 116 -13.34 7.14 14.33
C LEU A 116 -14.81 7.50 14.06
N GLU A 117 -15.54 7.89 15.10
CA GLU A 117 -16.99 8.11 15.08
C GLU A 117 -17.42 9.19 14.09
N GLU A 118 -16.58 10.19 13.85
CA GLU A 118 -16.83 11.28 12.91
C GLU A 118 -16.81 10.85 11.44
N LEU A 119 -16.35 9.63 11.14
CA LEU A 119 -16.22 9.07 9.79
C LEU A 119 -17.20 7.92 9.52
N LYS A 120 -18.10 7.60 10.47
CA LYS A 120 -19.11 6.55 10.34
C LYS A 120 -20.31 6.96 9.49
#